data_AF-A0A5B7UGV2-F1
#
_entry.id   AF-A0A5B7UGV2-F1
#
_cell.length_a   1.000
_cell.length_b   1.000
_cell.length_c   1.000
_cell.angle_alpha   90.00
_cell.angle_beta   90.00
_cell.angle_gamma   90.00
#
_symmetry.space_group_name_H-M   'P 1'
#
loop_
_entity.id
_entity.type
_entity.pdbx_description
1 polymer ?
#
loop_
_entity_poly.entity_id
_entity_poly.type
_entity_poly.pdbx_seq_one_letter_code
_entity_poly.pdbx_strand_id
1 'polypeptide(L)' 'MPPPKTRYEMEHNLYLALEDFKRKMESENEDLIQNALWATVRHLKEVKFTPNRRIDVATINEMMRLQSNMMEWMKYK' A
#
# COMPACT_ATOMS: atom_id res chain seq x y z
N MET A 1 3.47 -15.76 2.47
CA MET A 1 2.41 -14.76 2.57
C MET A 1 1.28 -15.15 1.66
N PRO A 2 0.10 -15.50 2.18
CA PRO A 2 -1.00 -15.90 1.32
C PRO A 2 -1.39 -14.72 0.41
N PRO A 3 -1.59 -14.94 -0.90
CA PRO A 3 -2.14 -13.91 -1.76
C PRO A 3 -3.59 -13.60 -1.35
N PRO A 4 -4.06 -12.36 -1.51
CA PRO A 4 -5.44 -12.01 -1.29
C PRO A 4 -6.32 -12.80 -2.27
N LYS A 5 -7.40 -13.39 -1.77
CA LYS A 5 -8.33 -14.24 -2.52
C LYS A 5 -9.50 -13.44 -3.07
N THR A 6 -9.81 -12.32 -2.44
CA THR A 6 -10.94 -11.47 -2.80
C THR A 6 -10.48 -10.05 -3.14
N ARG A 7 -11.29 -9.37 -3.97
CA ARG A 7 -11.10 -7.94 -4.24
C ARG A 7 -11.06 -7.13 -2.94
N TYR A 8 -11.93 -7.49 -1.99
CA TYR A 8 -12.03 -6.82 -0.70
C TYR A 8 -10.73 -6.93 0.11
N GLU A 9 -10.15 -8.13 0.19
CA GLU A 9 -8.85 -8.33 0.85
C GLU A 9 -7.74 -7.52 0.17
N MET A 10 -7.72 -7.46 -1.16
CA MET A 10 -6.70 -6.69 -1.87
C MET A 10 -6.83 -5.18 -1.62
N GLU A 11 -8.05 -4.65 -1.60
CA GLU A 11 -8.31 -3.26 -1.23
C GLU A 11 -7.93 -3.00 0.23
N HIS A 12 -8.29 -3.89 1.16
CA HIS A 12 -7.92 -3.78 2.58
C HIS A 12 -6.40 -3.69 2.77
N ASN A 13 -5.67 -4.63 2.19
CA ASN A 13 -4.20 -4.68 2.29
C ASN A 13 -3.57 -3.40 1.74
N LEU A 14 -4.10 -2.87 0.62
CA LEU A 14 -3.59 -1.64 0.03
C LEU A 14 -3.88 -0.42 0.91
N TYR A 15 -5.04 -0.36 1.56
CA TYR A 15 -5.34 0.69 2.53
C TYR A 15 -4.40 0.66 3.73
N LEU A 16 -3.98 -0.52 4.20
CA LEU A 16 -2.96 -0.62 5.25
C LEU A 16 -1.62 -0.04 4.79
N ALA A 17 -1.22 -0.31 3.55
CA ALA A 17 0.00 0.25 2.98
C ALA A 17 -0.05 1.77 2.81
N LEU A 18 -1.21 2.31 2.43
CA LEU A 18 -1.46 3.73 2.37
C LEU A 18 -1.40 4.39 3.76
N GLU A 19 -1.99 3.75 4.77
CA GLU A 19 -2.00 4.24 6.15
C GLU A 19 -0.60 4.24 6.75
N ASP A 20 0.18 3.18 6.57
CA ASP A 20 1.57 3.13 7.01
C ASP A 20 2.41 4.18 6.28
N PHE A 21 2.25 4.32 4.97
CA PHE A 21 2.94 5.37 4.21
C PHE A 21 2.60 6.77 4.76
N LYS A 22 1.32 7.05 5.01
CA LYS A 22 0.88 8.33 5.61
C LYS A 22 1.53 8.55 6.98
N ARG A 23 1.52 7.53 7.85
CA ARG A 23 2.16 7.60 9.17
C ARG A 23 3.66 7.88 9.08
N LYS A 24 4.35 7.28 8.10
CA LYS A 24 5.78 7.52 7.85
C LYS A 24 6.04 8.95 7.38
N MET A 25 5.17 9.49 6.52
CA MET A 25 5.23 10.87 6.04
C MET A 25 4.96 11.91 7.15
N GLU A 26 4.13 11.56 8.14
CA GLU A 26 3.83 12.39 9.32
C GLU A 26 4.88 12.26 10.43
N SER A 27 5.89 11.40 10.27
CA SER A 27 6.99 11.30 11.23
C SER A 27 7.93 12.49 11.13
N GLU A 28 8.60 12.87 12.22
CA GLU A 28 9.67 13.88 12.21
C GLU A 28 11.03 13.30 11.79
N ASN A 29 11.07 12.07 11.25
CA ASN A 29 12.29 11.38 10.88
C ASN A 29 12.53 11.43 9.36
N GLU A 30 13.44 12.30 8.92
CA GLU A 30 13.73 12.52 7.51
C GLU A 30 14.20 11.27 6.77
N ASP A 31 15.02 10.42 7.39
CA ASP A 31 15.49 9.17 6.79
C ASP A 31 14.33 8.21 6.52
N LEU A 32 13.39 8.14 7.46
CA LEU A 32 12.23 7.27 7.38
C LEU A 32 11.24 7.77 6.30
N ILE A 33 11.09 9.09 6.17
CA ILE A 33 10.34 9.73 5.08
C ILE A 33 11.01 9.42 3.72
N GLN A 34 12.32 9.65 3.56
CA GLN A 34 13.02 9.41 2.31
C GLN A 34 12.91 7.96 1.85
N ASN A 35 13.08 7.01 2.78
CA ASN A 35 12.92 5.59 2.50
C ASN A 35 11.48 5.24 2.08
N ALA A 36 10.47 5.81 2.74
CA ALA A 36 9.07 5.59 2.38
C ALA A 36 8.76 6.17 0.99
N LEU A 37 9.28 7.35 0.67
CA LEU A 37 9.15 7.98 -0.64
C LEU A 37 9.78 7.10 -1.73
N TRP A 38 11.02 6.66 -1.55
CA TRP A 38 11.72 5.83 -2.52
C TRP A 38 11.02 4.49 -2.75
N ALA A 39 10.62 3.81 -1.66
CA ALA A 39 10.04 2.47 -1.73
C ALA A 39 8.58 2.45 -2.19
N THR A 40 7.77 3.46 -1.83
CA THR A 40 6.29 3.35 -1.96
C THR A 40 5.70 4.34 -2.96
N VAL A 41 6.23 5.57 -3.07
CA VAL A 41 5.57 6.63 -3.89
C VAL A 41 5.54 6.29 -5.37
N ARG A 42 6.60 5.67 -5.89
CA ARG A 42 6.66 5.31 -7.31
C ARG A 42 5.51 4.38 -7.69
N HIS A 43 5.20 3.42 -6.83
CA HIS A 43 4.14 2.45 -7.07
C HIS A 43 2.75 3.01 -6.79
N LEU A 44 2.63 3.90 -5.81
CA LEU A 44 1.38 4.61 -5.51
C LEU A 44 0.89 5.51 -6.67
N LYS A 45 1.81 6.13 -7.41
CA LYS A 45 1.46 6.98 -8.56
C LYS A 45 0.75 6.22 -9.69
N GLU A 46 0.95 4.91 -9.78
CA GLU A 46 0.31 4.07 -10.79
C GLU A 46 -1.11 3.67 -10.40
N VAL A 47 -1.45 3.73 -9.10
CA VAL A 47 -2.77 3.39 -8.58
C VAL A 47 -3.79 4.45 -8.98
N LYS A 48 -4.85 4.02 -9.65
CA LYS A 48 -5.98 4.88 -10.03
C LYS A 48 -7.19 4.61 -9.15
N PHE A 49 -8.08 5.60 -9.11
CA PHE A 49 -9.38 5.48 -8.47
C PHE A 49 -10.47 5.42 -9.54
N THR A 50 -11.44 4.55 -9.34
CA THR A 50 -12.65 4.50 -10.17
C THR A 50 -13.56 5.70 -9.86
N PRO A 51 -14.52 6.04 -10.73
CA PRO A 51 -15.41 7.21 -10.53
C PRO A 51 -16.18 7.21 -9.20
N ASN A 52 -16.43 6.02 -8.64
CA ASN A 52 -17.04 5.84 -7.31
C ASN A 52 -16.03 5.93 -6.14
N ARG A 53 -14.82 6.47 -6.38
CA ARG A 53 -13.72 6.65 -5.41
C ARG A 53 -13.15 5.37 -4.81
N ARG A 54 -13.45 4.21 -5.36
CA ARG A 54 -12.77 2.96 -5.00
C ARG A 54 -11.44 2.85 -5.72
N ILE A 55 -10.55 2.01 -5.21
CA ILE A 55 -9.28 1.73 -5.86
C ILE A 55 -9.54 0.83 -7.08
N ASP A 56 -8.91 1.18 -8.21
CA ASP A 56 -8.85 0.33 -9.38
C ASP A 56 -7.76 -0.74 -9.19
N VAL A 57 -8.20 -1.92 -8.80
CA VAL A 57 -7.32 -3.05 -8.47
C VAL A 57 -6.45 -3.48 -9.66
N ALA A 58 -6.90 -3.23 -10.90
CA ALA A 58 -6.14 -3.57 -12.11
C ALA A 58 -4.90 -2.67 -12.30
N THR A 59 -4.85 -1.52 -11.62
CA THR A 59 -3.74 -0.57 -11.72
C THR A 59 -2.67 -0.76 -10.64
N ILE A 60 -2.91 -1.68 -9.70
CA ILE A 60 -1.96 -2.00 -8.64
C ILE A 60 -0.86 -2.88 -9.22
N ASN A 61 0.37 -2.36 -9.26
CA ASN A 61 1.53 -3.15 -9.69
C ASN A 61 1.91 -4.22 -8.65
N GLU A 62 2.76 -5.16 -9.07
CA GLU A 62 3.17 -6.28 -8.24
C GLU A 62 3.89 -5.86 -6.96
N MET A 63 4.76 -4.86 -7.03
CA MET A 63 5.53 -4.36 -5.87
C MET A 63 4.60 -3.83 -4.79
N MET A 64 3.61 -3.01 -5.16
CA MET A 64 2.64 -2.47 -4.22
C MET A 64 1.80 -3.59 -3.60
N ARG A 65 1.41 -4.59 -4.40
CA ARG A 65 0.65 -5.75 -3.92
C ARG A 65 1.46 -6.57 -2.90
N LEU A 66 2.74 -6.81 -3.18
CA LEU A 66 3.64 -7.53 -2.27
C LEU A 66 3.84 -6.77 -0.95
N GLN A 67 4.12 -5.46 -1.03
CA GLN A 67 4.24 -4.60 0.15
C GLN A 67 2.96 -4.58 0.98
N SER A 68 1.80 -4.48 0.32
CA SER A 68 0.49 -4.45 0.99
C SER A 68 0.18 -5.76 1.71
N ASN A 69 0.42 -6.88 1.04
CA ASN A 69 0.28 -8.19 1.68
C ASN A 69 1.27 -8.34 2.85
N MET A 70 2.46 -7.74 2.72
CA MET A 70 3.50 -7.72 3.77
C MET A 70 2.98 -7.17 5.08
N MET A 71 2.32 -6.02 4.99
CA MET A 71 1.78 -5.35 6.16
C MET A 71 0.66 -6.15 6.83
N GLU A 72 -0.25 -6.73 6.05
CA GLU A 72 -1.34 -7.52 6.61
C GLU A 72 -0.84 -8.75 7.37
N TRP A 73 0.19 -9.44 6.85
CA TRP A 73 0.77 -10.59 7.56
C TRP A 73 1.53 -10.19 8.82
N MET A 74 2.19 -9.04 8.81
CA MET A 74 2.92 -8.52 9.97
C MET A 74 1.98 -8.19 11.14
N LYS A 75 0.69 -7.94 10.87
CA LYS A 75 -0.33 -7.73 11.91
C LYS A 75 -0.56 -8.97 12.79
N TYR A 76 -0.30 -10.16 12.25
CA TYR A 76 -0.54 -11.44 12.92
C TYR A 76 0.74 -12.05 13.52
N LYS A 77 1.85 -11.32 13.54
CA LYS A 77 3.12 -11.70 14.16
C LYS A 77 3.42 -10.82 15.35
#